data_AF-A0AAD6SU97-F1
#
_entry.id   AF-A0AAD6SU97-F1
#
_cell.length_a   1.000
_cell.length_b   1.000
_cell.length_c   1.000
_cell.angle_alpha   90.00
_cell.angle_beta   90.00
_cell.angle_gamma   90.00
#
_symmetry.space_group_name_H-M   'P 1'
#
loop_
_entity.id
_entity.type
_entity.pdbx_description
1 polymer ?
#
loop_
_entity_poly.entity_id
_entity_poly.type
_entity_poly.pdbx_seq_one_letter_code
_entity_poly.pdbx_strand_id
1 'polypeptide(L)'
;RALTDEVNTLAAKLTTQVRGIAAVTSAVAKGDLSKQIDVDANGEILDLKNTVNGMVLRLRTLAGEVTRVTLEVGNQGKLGGEATLPDVEGVWFELVTNVNRMYRPALTDQVRSIATVTTAVARGDLSQKVMIQAEGEINTLKDTVNRMVDQLSAFASEVTRVAVEVGTAGKCRRSVVDQRTMSYVVLNIIYFPDKPWRLGGSDNESLPR
;
A
#
# COMPACT_ATOMS: atom_id res chain seq x y z
N ARG A 1 -55.83 41.56 -18.73
CA ARG A 1 -54.60 41.60 -19.55
C ARG A 1 -53.36 41.65 -18.66
N ALA A 2 -53.17 42.66 -17.80
CA ALA A 2 -52.05 42.71 -16.85
C ALA A 2 -51.82 41.41 -16.04
N LEU A 3 -52.86 40.85 -15.40
CA LEU A 3 -52.74 39.58 -14.66
C LEU A 3 -52.33 38.39 -15.56
N THR A 4 -52.83 38.36 -16.80
CA THR A 4 -52.48 37.32 -17.77
C THR A 4 -51.01 37.42 -18.17
N ASP A 5 -50.49 38.63 -18.34
CA ASP A 5 -49.09 38.88 -18.69
C ASP A 5 -48.13 38.56 -17.53
N GLU A 6 -48.55 38.83 -16.28
CA GLU A 6 -47.83 38.45 -15.07
C GLU A 6 -47.76 36.93 -14.89
N VAL A 7 -48.89 36.23 -15.08
CA VAL A 7 -48.93 34.76 -15.02
C VAL A 7 -48.09 34.13 -16.12
N ASN A 8 -48.14 34.67 -17.34
CA ASN A 8 -47.29 34.20 -18.44
C ASN A 8 -45.79 34.40 -18.13
N THR A 9 -45.44 35.51 -17.48
CA THR A 9 -44.05 35.79 -17.06
C THR A 9 -43.60 34.81 -15.98
N LEU A 10 -44.45 34.54 -14.98
CA LEU A 10 -44.16 33.55 -13.93
C LEU A 10 -43.99 32.14 -14.51
N ALA A 11 -44.87 31.73 -15.42
CA ALA A 11 -44.78 30.44 -16.11
C ALA A 11 -43.48 30.31 -16.93
N ALA A 12 -43.07 31.37 -17.63
CA ALA A 12 -41.82 31.39 -18.38
C ALA A 12 -40.58 31.28 -17.46
N LYS A 13 -40.60 31.98 -16.31
CA LYS A 13 -39.53 31.90 -15.30
C LYS A 13 -39.43 30.50 -14.70
N LEU A 14 -40.55 29.92 -14.27
CA LEU A 14 -40.59 28.56 -13.73
C LEU A 14 -40.14 27.51 -14.76
N THR A 15 -40.56 27.65 -16.03
CA THR A 15 -40.12 26.76 -17.10
C THR A 15 -38.60 26.81 -17.29
N THR A 16 -38.01 28.01 -17.24
CA THR A 16 -36.56 28.19 -17.37
C THR A 16 -35.82 27.58 -16.16
N GLN A 17 -36.34 27.80 -14.95
CA GLN A 17 -35.78 27.27 -13.72
C GLN A 17 -35.76 25.73 -13.71
N VAL A 18 -36.91 25.11 -14.02
CA VAL A 18 -37.04 23.64 -14.07
C VAL A 18 -36.18 23.03 -15.16
N ARG A 19 -36.07 23.67 -16.34
CA ARG A 19 -35.14 23.23 -17.40
C ARG A 19 -33.68 23.29 -16.97
N GLY A 20 -33.29 24.32 -16.22
CA GLY A 20 -31.94 24.44 -15.64
C GLY A 20 -31.62 23.29 -14.69
N ILE A 21 -32.56 22.96 -13.79
CA ILE A 21 -32.42 21.82 -12.86
C ILE A 21 -32.31 20.51 -13.64
N ALA A 22 -33.20 20.27 -14.61
CA ALA A 22 -33.22 19.06 -15.43
C ALA A 22 -31.92 18.86 -16.22
N ALA A 23 -31.31 19.94 -16.72
CA ALA A 23 -30.04 19.88 -17.43
C ALA A 23 -28.89 19.43 -16.51
N VAL A 24 -28.83 19.95 -15.28
CA VAL A 24 -27.78 19.59 -14.31
C VAL A 24 -27.98 18.18 -13.80
N THR A 25 -29.20 17.76 -13.47
CA THR A 25 -29.46 16.36 -13.06
C THR A 25 -29.15 15.37 -14.19
N SER A 26 -29.44 15.74 -15.44
CA SER A 26 -29.04 14.95 -16.61
C SER A 26 -27.51 14.88 -16.79
N ALA A 27 -26.78 15.96 -16.49
CA ALA A 27 -25.32 15.97 -16.53
C ALA A 27 -24.72 15.08 -15.44
N VAL A 28 -25.24 15.18 -14.21
CA VAL A 28 -24.85 14.33 -13.07
C VAL A 28 -25.09 12.85 -13.37
N ALA A 29 -26.23 12.51 -13.98
CA ALA A 29 -26.52 11.14 -14.40
C ALA A 29 -25.54 10.60 -15.45
N LYS A 30 -24.90 11.48 -16.24
CA LYS A 30 -23.83 11.14 -17.19
C LYS A 30 -22.42 11.20 -16.56
N GLY A 31 -22.32 11.49 -15.27
CA GLY A 31 -21.05 11.63 -14.56
C GLY A 31 -20.39 13.01 -14.69
N ASP A 32 -21.03 13.98 -15.33
CA ASP A 32 -20.53 15.36 -15.40
C ASP A 32 -20.92 16.14 -14.15
N LEU A 33 -20.05 16.08 -13.14
CA LEU A 33 -20.17 16.82 -11.88
C LEU A 33 -19.61 18.25 -11.97
N SER A 34 -19.29 18.73 -13.19
CA SER A 34 -18.79 20.08 -13.41
C SER A 34 -19.88 21.14 -13.43
N LYS A 35 -21.12 20.72 -13.75
CA LYS A 35 -22.26 21.60 -13.93
C LYS A 35 -22.92 21.96 -12.60
N GLN A 36 -23.44 23.17 -12.52
CA GLN A 36 -24.26 23.66 -11.43
C GLN A 36 -25.47 24.40 -12.00
N ILE A 37 -26.53 24.45 -11.20
CA ILE A 37 -27.73 25.20 -11.54
C ILE A 37 -27.41 26.67 -11.35
N ASP A 38 -27.46 27.44 -12.44
CA ASP A 38 -27.20 28.88 -12.48
C ASP A 38 -28.39 29.64 -13.11
N VAL A 39 -29.58 29.37 -12.59
CA VAL A 39 -30.80 30.11 -12.93
C VAL A 39 -31.22 30.93 -11.73
N ASP A 40 -31.76 32.12 -12.00
CA ASP A 40 -32.30 33.00 -10.97
C ASP A 40 -33.57 32.38 -10.37
N ALA A 41 -33.61 32.24 -9.05
CA ALA A 41 -34.63 31.49 -8.32
C ALA A 41 -34.88 32.11 -6.96
N ASN A 42 -36.14 32.05 -6.50
CA ASN A 42 -36.57 32.54 -5.20
C ASN A 42 -37.49 31.51 -4.54
N GLY A 43 -37.63 31.58 -3.22
CA GLY A 43 -38.47 30.67 -2.43
C GLY A 43 -38.07 29.21 -2.61
N GLU A 44 -39.05 28.32 -2.74
CA GLU A 44 -38.83 26.87 -2.81
C GLU A 44 -37.93 26.43 -3.98
N ILE A 45 -37.94 27.16 -5.10
CA ILE A 45 -37.07 26.86 -6.24
C ILE A 45 -35.61 27.19 -5.92
N LEU A 46 -35.36 28.21 -5.09
CA LEU A 46 -34.01 28.52 -4.61
C LEU A 46 -33.52 27.43 -3.66
N ASP A 47 -34.38 26.96 -2.76
CA ASP A 47 -34.04 25.86 -1.84
C ASP A 47 -33.73 24.56 -2.59
N LEU A 48 -34.52 24.26 -3.63
CA LEU A 48 -34.27 23.12 -4.51
C LEU A 48 -32.94 23.27 -5.27
N LYS A 49 -32.67 24.46 -5.85
CA LYS A 49 -31.40 24.79 -6.50
C LYS A 49 -30.22 24.55 -5.56
N ASN A 50 -30.30 25.06 -4.34
CA ASN A 50 -29.23 24.94 -3.34
C ASN A 50 -29.03 23.48 -2.91
N THR A 51 -30.12 22.74 -2.70
CA THR A 51 -30.08 21.32 -2.34
C THR A 51 -29.40 20.48 -3.43
N VAL A 52 -29.81 20.66 -4.69
CA VAL A 52 -29.22 19.92 -5.82
C VAL A 52 -27.76 20.32 -6.01
N ASN A 53 -27.43 21.61 -6.00
CA ASN A 53 -26.03 22.05 -6.12
C ASN A 53 -25.16 21.52 -4.97
N GLY A 54 -25.67 21.48 -3.74
CA GLY A 54 -25.00 20.87 -2.60
C GLY A 54 -24.74 19.37 -2.78
N MET A 55 -25.72 18.64 -3.31
CA MET A 55 -25.55 17.22 -3.66
C MET A 55 -24.47 17.03 -4.73
N VAL A 56 -24.47 17.83 -5.79
CA VAL A 56 -23.45 17.76 -6.87
C VAL A 56 -22.06 18.07 -6.32
N LEU A 57 -21.93 19.06 -5.43
CA LEU A 57 -20.66 19.39 -4.79
C LEU A 57 -20.13 18.23 -3.95
N ARG A 58 -20.98 17.61 -3.10
CA ARG A 58 -20.58 16.46 -2.27
C ARG A 58 -20.12 15.27 -3.12
N LEU A 59 -20.88 14.95 -4.18
CA LEU A 59 -20.51 13.93 -5.17
C LEU A 59 -19.15 14.21 -5.80
N ARG A 60 -18.92 15.46 -6.20
CA ARG A 60 -17.67 15.88 -6.85
C ARG A 60 -16.47 15.76 -5.91
N THR A 61 -16.62 16.22 -4.67
CA THR A 61 -15.57 16.12 -3.66
C THR A 61 -15.27 14.67 -3.34
N LEU A 62 -16.29 13.82 -3.15
CA LEU A 62 -16.07 12.39 -2.92
C LEU A 62 -15.34 11.72 -4.09
N ALA A 63 -15.75 11.98 -5.32
CA ALA A 63 -15.10 11.42 -6.50
C ALA A 63 -13.63 11.84 -6.60
N GLY A 64 -13.33 13.11 -6.27
CA GLY A 64 -11.97 13.62 -6.19
C GLY A 64 -11.14 12.93 -5.11
N GLU A 65 -11.69 12.78 -3.90
CA GLU A 65 -11.03 12.11 -2.78
C GLU A 65 -10.76 10.63 -3.06
N VAL A 66 -11.74 9.90 -3.58
CA VAL A 66 -11.55 8.49 -3.98
C VAL A 66 -10.46 8.38 -5.04
N THR A 67 -10.48 9.25 -6.07
CA THR A 67 -9.44 9.26 -7.10
C THR A 67 -8.06 9.54 -6.51
N ARG A 68 -7.95 10.53 -5.62
CA ARG A 68 -6.69 10.88 -4.95
C ARG A 68 -6.15 9.71 -4.14
N VAL A 69 -6.97 9.12 -3.26
CA VAL A 69 -6.56 8.01 -2.39
C VAL A 69 -6.18 6.78 -3.22
N THR A 70 -6.93 6.47 -4.30
CA THR A 70 -6.58 5.37 -5.21
C THR A 70 -5.23 5.61 -5.90
N LEU A 71 -4.90 6.84 -6.31
CA LEU A 71 -3.60 7.16 -6.90
C LEU A 71 -2.46 7.09 -5.87
N GLU A 72 -2.67 7.57 -4.64
CA GLU A 72 -1.67 7.50 -3.58
C GLU A 72 -1.33 6.06 -3.20
N VAL A 73 -2.35 5.23 -2.99
CA VAL A 73 -2.19 3.83 -2.59
C VAL A 73 -1.72 2.96 -3.76
N GLY A 74 -2.39 3.08 -4.92
CA GLY A 74 -2.16 2.22 -6.07
C GLY A 74 -0.89 2.56 -6.86
N ASN A 75 -0.63 3.84 -7.12
CA ASN A 75 0.50 4.24 -7.97
C ASN A 75 1.72 4.66 -7.16
N GLN A 76 1.53 5.33 -6.02
CA GLN A 76 2.65 5.87 -5.23
C GLN A 76 3.08 4.93 -4.09
N GLY A 77 2.32 3.88 -3.80
CA GLY A 77 2.58 2.98 -2.67
C GLY A 77 2.49 3.68 -1.31
N LYS A 78 1.87 4.87 -1.25
CA LYS A 78 1.69 5.63 -0.01
C LYS A 78 0.47 5.11 0.72
N LEU A 79 0.72 4.17 1.63
CA LEU A 79 -0.30 3.60 2.49
C LEU A 79 -0.60 4.55 3.66
N GLY A 80 -1.89 4.79 3.92
CA GLY A 80 -2.38 5.62 5.03
C GLY A 80 -2.99 6.97 4.65
N GLY A 81 -3.25 7.23 3.36
CA GLY A 81 -4.09 8.36 2.94
C GLY A 81 -5.55 8.14 3.33
N GLU A 82 -6.17 9.15 3.95
CA GLU A 82 -7.59 9.11 4.35
C GLU A 82 -8.41 9.99 3.41
N ALA A 83 -9.57 9.49 2.99
CA ALA A 83 -10.56 10.29 2.30
C ALA A 83 -11.32 11.13 3.34
N THR A 84 -11.44 12.43 3.08
CA THR A 84 -12.18 13.35 3.96
C THR A 84 -13.25 14.09 3.18
N LEU A 85 -14.48 14.07 3.70
CA LEU A 85 -15.60 14.80 3.13
C LEU A 85 -16.27 15.60 4.25
N PRO A 86 -16.26 16.94 4.20
CA PRO A 86 -16.90 17.75 5.24
C PRO A 86 -18.43 17.63 5.19
N ASP A 87 -19.05 17.75 6.36
CA ASP A 87 -20.51 17.85 6.55
C ASP A 87 -21.33 16.75 5.86
N VAL A 88 -20.96 15.49 6.15
CA VAL A 88 -21.67 14.31 5.65
C VAL A 88 -22.28 13.44 6.73
N GLU A 89 -23.50 12.99 6.45
CA GLU A 89 -24.30 12.10 7.30
C GLU A 89 -24.88 10.96 6.45
N GLY A 90 -25.38 9.92 7.12
CA GLY A 90 -26.00 8.76 6.48
C GLY A 90 -25.06 8.04 5.51
N VAL A 91 -25.57 7.69 4.33
CA VAL A 91 -24.83 6.90 3.32
C VAL A 91 -23.51 7.55 2.90
N TRP A 92 -23.44 8.89 2.87
CA TRP A 92 -22.20 9.59 2.52
C TRP A 92 -21.10 9.36 3.55
N PHE A 93 -21.46 9.40 4.83
CA PHE A 93 -20.54 9.08 5.92
C PHE A 93 -20.10 7.62 5.87
N GLU A 94 -21.03 6.70 5.60
CA GLU A 94 -20.73 5.28 5.46
C GLU A 94 -19.78 5.00 4.29
N LEU A 95 -19.96 5.65 3.14
CA LEU A 95 -19.08 5.49 1.98
C LEU A 95 -17.65 5.94 2.29
N VAL A 96 -17.48 7.14 2.87
CA VAL A 96 -16.17 7.63 3.29
C VAL A 96 -15.53 6.70 4.32
N THR A 97 -16.33 6.24 5.28
CA THR A 97 -15.89 5.29 6.31
C THR A 97 -15.46 3.96 5.70
N ASN A 98 -16.18 3.43 4.71
CA ASN A 98 -15.85 2.17 4.05
C ASN A 98 -14.57 2.28 3.22
N VAL A 99 -14.40 3.38 2.49
CA VAL A 99 -13.15 3.70 1.78
C VAL A 99 -12.00 3.73 2.79
N ASN A 100 -12.15 4.46 3.89
CA ASN A 100 -11.11 4.53 4.93
C ASN A 100 -10.86 3.18 5.61
N ARG A 101 -11.89 2.35 5.82
CA ARG A 101 -11.76 1.00 6.39
C ARG A 101 -10.98 0.03 5.50
N MET A 102 -11.14 0.16 4.18
CA MET A 102 -10.37 -0.63 3.22
C MET A 102 -8.86 -0.35 3.37
N TYR A 103 -8.49 0.89 3.67
CA TYR A 103 -7.08 1.30 3.81
C TYR A 103 -6.55 1.22 5.25
N ARG A 104 -7.42 1.31 6.27
CA ARG A 104 -7.08 1.38 7.70
C ARG A 104 -8.03 0.52 8.54
N PRO A 105 -7.60 -0.37 9.46
CA PRO A 105 -6.24 -0.79 9.84
C PRO A 105 -5.80 -2.12 9.19
N ALA A 106 -6.55 -2.66 8.22
CA ALA A 106 -6.22 -3.97 7.67
C ALA A 106 -4.97 -3.90 6.78
N LEU A 107 -5.07 -3.36 5.58
CA LEU A 107 -4.02 -3.53 4.57
C LEU A 107 -2.72 -2.74 4.89
N THR A 108 -2.84 -1.50 5.36
CA THR A 108 -1.67 -0.64 5.62
C THR A 108 -0.77 -1.20 6.71
N ASP A 109 -1.35 -1.55 7.86
CA ASP A 109 -0.59 -2.11 8.98
C ASP A 109 -0.10 -3.52 8.63
N GLN A 110 -0.88 -4.26 7.83
CA GLN A 110 -0.49 -5.58 7.37
C GLN A 110 0.80 -5.56 6.54
N VAL A 111 0.82 -4.75 5.49
CA VAL A 111 1.98 -4.62 4.60
C VAL A 111 3.18 -4.04 5.34
N ARG A 112 2.97 -3.04 6.21
CA ARG A 112 4.05 -2.44 6.99
C ARG A 112 4.68 -3.43 7.97
N SER A 113 3.89 -4.26 8.65
CA SER A 113 4.43 -5.30 9.53
C SER A 113 5.29 -6.31 8.78
N ILE A 114 4.87 -6.72 7.58
CA ILE A 114 5.63 -7.65 6.73
C ILE A 114 6.94 -6.99 6.27
N ALA A 115 6.90 -5.73 5.86
CA ALA A 115 8.10 -4.97 5.47
C ALA A 115 9.12 -4.86 6.61
N THR A 116 8.67 -4.63 7.85
CA THR A 116 9.54 -4.59 9.03
C THR A 116 10.28 -5.92 9.24
N VAL A 117 9.55 -7.03 9.23
CA VAL A 117 10.16 -8.36 9.42
C VAL A 117 11.12 -8.70 8.28
N THR A 118 10.74 -8.40 7.03
CA THR A 118 11.61 -8.63 5.88
C THR A 118 12.89 -7.78 5.95
N THR A 119 12.80 -6.55 6.48
CA THR A 119 13.97 -5.70 6.72
C THR A 119 14.86 -6.25 7.84
N ALA A 120 14.27 -6.81 8.90
CA ALA A 120 15.02 -7.46 9.98
C ALA A 120 15.78 -8.70 9.46
N VAL A 121 15.12 -9.54 8.66
CA VAL A 121 15.74 -10.69 7.98
C VAL A 121 16.91 -10.26 7.11
N ALA A 122 16.76 -9.19 6.33
CA ALA A 122 17.83 -8.65 5.50
C ALA A 122 19.04 -8.14 6.30
N ARG A 123 18.85 -7.80 7.58
CA ARG A 123 19.92 -7.42 8.52
C ARG A 123 20.47 -8.61 9.31
N GLY A 124 20.00 -9.82 9.03
CA GLY A 124 20.41 -11.05 9.72
C GLY A 124 19.66 -11.32 11.02
N ASP A 125 18.66 -10.53 11.39
CA ASP A 125 17.80 -10.79 12.55
C ASP A 125 16.65 -11.72 12.15
N LEU A 126 16.85 -13.02 12.38
CA LEU A 126 15.88 -14.08 12.11
C LEU A 126 14.97 -14.39 13.32
N SER A 127 15.01 -13.56 14.37
CA SER A 127 14.17 -13.73 15.55
C SER A 127 12.76 -13.16 15.36
N GLN A 128 12.56 -12.29 14.36
CA GLN A 128 11.30 -11.59 14.14
C GLN A 128 10.32 -12.36 13.27
N LYS A 129 9.05 -12.35 13.66
CA LYS A 129 7.94 -12.92 12.90
C LYS A 129 6.81 -11.92 12.73
N VAL A 130 6.03 -12.11 11.67
CA VAL A 130 4.83 -11.32 11.40
C VAL A 130 3.70 -11.84 12.28
N MET A 131 3.34 -11.08 13.33
CA MET A 131 2.39 -11.49 14.38
C MET A 131 0.96 -10.94 14.22
N ILE A 132 0.79 -9.99 13.31
CA ILE A 132 -0.49 -9.35 13.02
C ILE A 132 -1.56 -10.34 12.52
N GLN A 133 -2.83 -9.99 12.77
CA GLN A 133 -3.96 -10.70 12.20
C GLN A 133 -4.17 -10.26 10.75
N ALA A 134 -4.30 -11.25 9.87
CA ALA A 134 -4.55 -11.06 8.46
C ALA A 134 -5.49 -12.16 7.97
N GLU A 135 -6.20 -11.88 6.89
CA GLU A 135 -7.10 -12.83 6.23
C GLU A 135 -6.76 -12.90 4.74
N GLY A 136 -7.26 -13.94 4.06
CA GLY A 136 -7.09 -14.12 2.62
C GLY A 136 -5.64 -14.15 2.14
N GLU A 137 -5.37 -13.44 1.05
CA GLU A 137 -4.06 -13.38 0.39
C GLU A 137 -2.97 -12.82 1.33
N ILE A 138 -3.30 -11.85 2.17
CA ILE A 138 -2.35 -11.26 3.11
C ILE A 138 -1.95 -12.25 4.20
N ASN A 139 -2.86 -13.12 4.66
CA ASN A 139 -2.48 -14.17 5.59
C ASN A 139 -1.55 -15.19 4.94
N THR A 140 -1.80 -15.52 3.66
CA THR A 140 -0.92 -16.42 2.89
C THR A 140 0.48 -15.81 2.72
N LEU A 141 0.56 -14.50 2.46
CA LEU A 141 1.83 -13.78 2.40
C LEU A 141 2.56 -13.79 3.75
N LYS A 142 1.86 -13.47 4.85
CA LYS A 142 2.40 -13.57 6.22
C LYS A 142 2.98 -14.95 6.50
N ASP A 143 2.23 -16.02 6.22
CA ASP A 143 2.65 -17.39 6.50
C ASP A 143 3.87 -17.78 5.65
N THR A 144 3.90 -17.33 4.40
CA THR A 144 5.05 -17.55 3.50
C THR A 144 6.31 -16.86 4.03
N VAL A 145 6.20 -15.61 4.48
CA VAL A 145 7.33 -14.86 5.07
C VAL A 145 7.79 -15.51 6.36
N ASN A 146 6.88 -15.92 7.25
CA ASN A 146 7.24 -16.60 8.49
C ASN A 146 7.94 -17.94 8.24
N ARG A 147 7.50 -18.73 7.24
CA ARG A 147 8.19 -19.97 6.84
C ARG A 147 9.59 -19.69 6.27
N MET A 148 9.76 -18.62 5.50
CA MET A 148 11.08 -18.21 5.00
C MET A 148 12.02 -17.87 6.16
N VAL A 149 11.55 -17.13 7.17
CA VAL A 149 12.34 -16.85 8.40
C VAL A 149 12.77 -18.15 9.07
N ASP A 150 11.85 -19.10 9.24
CA ASP A 150 12.13 -20.39 9.87
C ASP A 150 13.17 -21.21 9.09
N GLN A 151 13.06 -21.27 7.77
CA GLN A 151 14.01 -21.97 6.91
C GLN A 151 15.41 -21.35 6.96
N LEU A 152 15.50 -20.01 6.91
CA LEU A 152 16.78 -19.31 7.02
C LEU A 152 17.43 -19.52 8.39
N SER A 153 16.62 -19.51 9.46
CA SER A 153 17.11 -19.73 10.83
C SER A 153 17.65 -21.14 11.01
N ALA A 154 16.94 -22.15 10.50
CA ALA A 154 17.42 -23.54 10.50
C ALA A 154 18.71 -23.70 9.68
N PHE A 155 18.79 -23.08 8.50
CA PHE A 155 19.97 -23.11 7.66
C PHE A 155 21.19 -22.45 8.34
N ALA A 156 21.01 -21.29 8.97
CA ALA A 156 22.08 -20.61 9.70
C ALA A 156 22.63 -21.45 10.87
N SER A 157 21.73 -22.13 11.60
CA SER A 157 22.11 -23.07 12.66
C SER A 157 22.94 -24.24 12.10
N GLU A 158 22.51 -24.80 10.96
CA GLU A 158 23.18 -25.92 10.32
C GLU A 158 24.57 -25.55 9.79
N VAL A 159 24.71 -24.37 9.16
CA VAL A 159 26.02 -23.85 8.74
C VAL A 159 26.96 -23.66 9.93
N THR A 160 26.43 -23.14 11.05
CA THR A 160 27.22 -22.97 12.29
C THR A 160 27.66 -24.32 12.84
N ARG A 161 26.77 -25.31 12.87
CA ARG A 161 27.07 -26.70 13.30
C ARG A 161 28.17 -27.31 12.44
N VAL A 162 28.02 -27.26 11.12
CA VAL A 162 29.02 -27.81 10.16
C VAL A 162 30.36 -27.08 10.29
N ALA A 163 30.37 -25.77 10.48
CA ALA A 163 31.60 -25.02 10.69
C ALA A 163 32.33 -25.46 11.99
N VAL A 164 31.58 -25.71 13.07
CA VAL A 164 32.15 -26.25 14.32
C VAL A 164 32.69 -27.66 14.10
N GLU A 165 31.96 -28.55 13.42
CA GLU A 165 32.39 -29.92 13.16
C GLU A 165 33.62 -29.99 12.26
N VAL A 166 33.68 -29.21 11.19
CA VAL A 166 34.87 -29.13 10.32
C VAL A 166 36.05 -28.50 11.09
N GLY A 167 35.79 -27.54 11.97
CA GLY A 167 36.81 -26.95 12.84
C GLY A 167 37.36 -27.93 13.89
N THR A 168 36.51 -28.74 14.52
CA THR A 168 36.93 -29.76 15.49
C THR A 168 37.57 -30.97 14.81
N ALA A 169 37.01 -31.43 13.69
CA ALA A 169 37.61 -32.47 12.86
C ALA A 169 38.97 -32.02 12.28
N GLY A 170 39.11 -30.76 11.89
CA GLY A 170 40.39 -30.16 11.49
C GLY A 170 41.41 -30.10 12.64
N LYS A 171 40.96 -29.84 13.88
CA LYS A 171 41.80 -29.96 15.08
C LYS A 171 42.25 -31.40 15.34
N CYS A 172 41.37 -32.40 15.15
CA CYS A 172 41.72 -33.81 15.30
C CYS A 172 42.58 -34.36 14.14
N ARG A 173 42.40 -33.86 12.91
CA ARG A 173 43.23 -34.20 11.73
C ARG A 173 44.54 -33.41 11.62
N ARG A 174 44.76 -32.41 12.48
CA ARG A 174 46.03 -31.67 12.57
C ARG A 174 47.23 -32.56 12.91
N SER A 175 46.99 -33.81 13.31
CA SER A 175 48.00 -34.85 13.46
C SER A 175 48.39 -35.58 12.16
N VAL A 176 47.64 -35.44 11.05
CA VAL A 176 47.86 -36.27 9.84
C VAL A 176 47.72 -35.55 8.48
N VAL A 177 47.24 -34.30 8.37
CA VAL A 177 47.09 -33.64 7.04
C VAL A 177 47.80 -32.28 6.96
N ASP A 178 48.64 -32.16 5.92
CA ASP A 178 49.46 -31.01 5.53
C ASP A 178 48.80 -29.63 5.74
N GLN A 179 49.48 -28.77 6.51
CA GLN A 179 48.96 -27.51 7.09
C GLN A 179 48.72 -26.39 6.06
N ARG A 180 49.17 -26.51 4.81
CA ARG A 180 49.12 -25.40 3.84
C ARG A 180 47.78 -25.23 3.13
N THR A 181 47.00 -26.29 2.93
CA THR A 181 45.81 -26.24 2.05
C THR A 181 44.50 -26.00 2.81
N MET A 182 44.37 -26.49 4.04
CA MET A 182 43.11 -26.36 4.82
C MET A 182 42.95 -25.00 5.51
N SER A 183 44.03 -24.24 5.72
CA SER A 183 43.95 -22.95 6.41
C SER A 183 43.26 -21.88 5.56
N TYR A 184 43.33 -21.96 4.23
CA TYR A 184 42.78 -20.93 3.34
C TYR A 184 41.27 -20.98 3.19
N VAL A 185 40.68 -22.18 3.15
CA VAL A 185 39.23 -22.34 2.97
C VAL A 185 38.49 -21.92 4.23
N VAL A 186 38.97 -22.32 5.40
CA VAL A 186 38.31 -22.00 6.68
C VAL A 186 38.46 -20.51 7.04
N LEU A 187 39.62 -19.89 6.76
CA LEU A 187 39.76 -18.44 6.99
C LEU A 187 38.84 -17.63 6.09
N ASN A 188 38.67 -18.00 4.82
CA ASN A 188 37.81 -17.25 3.89
C ASN A 188 36.34 -17.29 4.32
N ILE A 189 35.86 -18.43 4.83
CA ILE A 189 34.48 -18.59 5.31
C ILE A 189 34.19 -17.70 6.52
N ILE A 190 35.17 -17.59 7.43
CA ILE A 190 35.00 -16.85 8.68
C ILE A 190 35.24 -15.35 8.48
N TYR A 191 36.17 -14.96 7.60
CA TYR A 191 36.58 -13.56 7.44
C TYR A 191 36.01 -12.86 6.19
N PHE A 192 35.52 -13.58 5.18
CA PHE A 192 35.02 -12.99 3.92
C PHE A 192 33.76 -13.69 3.37
N PRO A 193 32.61 -13.55 4.05
CA PRO A 193 31.36 -14.22 3.66
C PRO A 193 30.78 -13.73 2.31
N ASP A 194 31.15 -12.53 1.84
CA ASP A 194 30.53 -11.87 0.67
C ASP A 194 31.30 -12.04 -0.65
N LYS A 195 32.38 -12.85 -0.68
CA LYS A 195 33.19 -13.03 -1.90
C LYS A 195 32.81 -14.35 -2.62
N PRO A 196 32.62 -14.33 -3.96
CA PRO A 196 32.30 -15.54 -4.71
C PRO A 196 33.47 -16.52 -4.70
N TRP A 197 33.18 -17.79 -4.40
CA TRP A 197 34.14 -18.88 -4.31
C TRP A 197 34.88 -19.08 -5.64
N ARG A 198 36.20 -18.89 -5.64
CA ARG A 198 37.07 -19.34 -6.73
C ARG A 198 37.88 -20.54 -6.24
N LEU A 199 37.49 -21.72 -6.68
CA LEU A 199 38.33 -22.91 -6.58
C LEU A 199 39.43 -22.78 -7.64
N GLY A 200 40.52 -22.11 -7.28
CA GLY A 200 41.71 -22.01 -8.11
C GLY A 200 42.54 -23.28 -7.96
N GLY A 201 42.57 -24.08 -9.02
CA GLY A 201 43.60 -25.09 -9.23
C GLY A 201 44.99 -24.46 -9.28
N SER A 202 45.98 -25.33 -9.14
CA SER A 202 47.42 -25.09 -9.30
C SER A 202 47.74 -23.93 -10.24
N ASP A 203 48.25 -22.82 -9.69
CA ASP A 203 49.26 -22.04 -10.38
C ASP A 203 50.15 -21.31 -9.36
N ASN A 204 51.43 -21.40 -9.66
CA ASN A 204 52.59 -21.00 -8.92
C ASN A 204 52.66 -19.46 -8.81
N GLU A 205 52.27 -18.88 -7.67
CA GLU A 205 52.63 -17.50 -7.34
C GLU A 205 53.42 -17.45 -6.03
N SER A 206 54.72 -17.26 -6.21
CA SER A 206 55.70 -16.88 -5.20
C SER A 206 55.27 -15.63 -4.42
N LEU A 207 55.26 -15.74 -3.09
CA LEU A 207 55.06 -14.62 -2.16
C LEU A 207 56.15 -13.55 -2.37
N PRO A 208 55.81 -12.24 -2.39
CA PRO A 208 56.80 -11.18 -2.42
C PRO A 208 57.56 -11.10 -1.08
N ARG A 209 58.84 -10.74 -1.18
CA ARG A 209 59.79 -10.61 -0.07
C ARG A 209 59.42 -9.50 0.90
#